data_AF-A0AAW5P7Y7-F1
#
_entry.id   AF-A0AAW5P7Y7-F1
#
_cell.length_a   1.000
_cell.length_b   1.000
_cell.length_c   1.000
_cell.angle_alpha   90.00
_cell.angle_beta   90.00
_cell.angle_gamma   90.00
#
_symmetry.space_group_name_H-M   'P 1'
#
loop_
_entity.id
_entity.type
_entity.pdbx_description
1 polymer ?
#
loop_
_entity_poly.entity_id
_entity_poly.type
_entity_poly.pdbx_seq_one_letter_code
_entity_poly.pdbx_strand_id
1 'polypeptide(L)'
;MSYARFSTNAFRSHVYVYKHAAGHYQIDVARKEHDVDRSGLPPEPDESEEDFGERYAKYWREVMDLVKGAEMVPIGGPLDGEWFEEETAESAAERLAEIREAGYNVPEKAIERLREEAQK
;
A
#
# COMPACT_ATOMS: atom_id res chain seq x y z
N MET A 1 -12.11 3.38 -5.86
CA MET A 1 -11.37 2.44 -4.98
C MET A 1 -10.75 3.16 -3.78
N SER A 2 -10.46 2.46 -2.67
CA SER A 2 -9.51 2.92 -1.63
C SER A 2 -8.44 1.85 -1.38
N TYR A 3 -7.17 2.17 -1.61
CA TYR A 3 -6.00 1.36 -1.30
C TYR A 3 -5.26 1.98 -0.11
N ALA A 4 -5.22 1.28 1.02
CA ALA A 4 -4.85 1.86 2.29
C ALA A 4 -3.52 1.33 2.83
N ARG A 5 -2.49 2.18 2.84
CA ARG A 5 -1.20 1.95 3.49
C ARG A 5 -1.27 1.32 4.90
N PHE A 6 -2.23 1.74 5.72
CA PHE A 6 -2.35 1.31 7.12
C PHE A 6 -3.11 0.00 7.30
N SER A 7 -3.72 -0.55 6.24
CA SER A 7 -4.51 -1.79 6.32
C SER A 7 -4.28 -2.74 5.15
N THR A 8 -3.27 -2.48 4.31
CA THR A 8 -2.97 -3.31 3.13
C THR A 8 -1.47 -3.54 3.03
N ASN A 9 -1.08 -4.78 2.72
CA ASN A 9 0.30 -5.23 2.57
C ASN A 9 1.17 -5.05 3.84
N ALA A 10 0.63 -5.32 5.04
CA ALA A 10 1.39 -5.36 6.30
C ALA A 10 2.27 -4.11 6.59
N PHE A 11 1.70 -2.91 6.39
CA PHE A 11 2.39 -1.61 6.53
C PHE A 11 3.58 -1.40 5.60
N ARG A 12 3.73 -2.23 4.55
CA ARG A 12 4.84 -2.14 3.60
C ARG A 12 4.60 -1.10 2.51
N SER A 13 3.33 -0.78 2.20
CA SER A 13 3.02 0.21 1.17
C SER A 13 3.53 1.59 1.57
N HIS A 14 4.18 2.27 0.63
CA HIS A 14 4.53 3.69 0.77
C HIS A 14 3.45 4.62 0.25
N VAL A 15 2.39 4.11 -0.36
CA VAL A 15 1.30 4.93 -0.92
C VAL A 15 -0.05 4.66 -0.26
N TYR A 16 -0.84 5.73 -0.15
CA TYR A 16 -2.26 5.72 0.18
C TYR A 16 -3.02 6.29 -1.02
N VAL A 17 -3.97 5.55 -1.57
CA VAL A 17 -4.71 5.97 -2.77
C VAL A 17 -6.20 5.83 -2.55
N TYR A 18 -6.99 6.83 -2.90
CA TYR A 18 -8.43 6.73 -2.79
C TYR A 18 -9.16 7.63 -3.79
N LYS A 19 -10.37 7.23 -4.15
CA LYS A 19 -11.28 8.07 -4.92
C LYS A 19 -11.93 9.09 -3.99
N HIS A 20 -11.65 10.36 -4.21
CA HIS A 20 -12.20 11.47 -3.46
C HIS A 20 -13.68 11.70 -3.82
N ALA A 21 -14.44 12.31 -2.92
CA ALA A 21 -15.88 12.59 -3.13
C ALA A 21 -16.15 13.51 -4.33
N ALA A 22 -15.16 14.31 -4.73
CA ALA A 22 -15.21 15.17 -5.91
C ALA A 22 -14.96 14.43 -7.24
N GLY A 23 -14.68 13.12 -7.20
CA GLY A 23 -14.57 12.26 -8.39
C GLY A 23 -13.14 11.96 -8.86
N HIS A 24 -12.15 12.75 -8.44
CA HIS A 24 -10.72 12.50 -8.69
C HIS A 24 -10.14 11.43 -7.74
N TYR A 25 -8.90 11.01 -8.01
CA TYR A 25 -8.10 10.12 -7.18
C TYR A 25 -7.04 10.94 -6.44
N GLN A 26 -6.98 10.77 -5.13
CA GLN A 26 -5.90 11.28 -4.30
C GLN A 26 -4.86 10.18 -4.10
N ILE A 27 -3.58 10.54 -4.21
CA ILE A 27 -2.43 9.68 -3.92
C ILE A 27 -1.54 10.41 -2.91
N ASP A 28 -1.33 9.83 -1.73
CA ASP A 28 -0.40 10.35 -0.73
C ASP A 28 0.81 9.42 -0.60
N VAL A 29 2.01 9.98 -0.71
CA VAL A 29 3.28 9.27 -0.53
C VAL A 29 3.76 9.42 0.90
N ALA A 30 4.08 8.30 1.52
CA ALA A 30 4.64 8.24 2.86
C ALA A 30 5.98 8.97 2.93
N ARG A 31 6.23 9.64 4.06
CA ARG A 31 7.56 10.21 4.39
C ARG A 31 8.43 9.28 5.24
N LYS A 32 7.81 8.34 5.94
CA LYS A 32 8.45 7.48 6.93
C LYS A 32 7.91 6.06 6.84
N GLU A 33 8.68 5.07 7.26
CA GLU A 33 8.25 3.67 7.36
C GLU A 33 8.73 3.02 8.67
N HIS A 34 8.14 1.88 9.03
CA HIS A 34 8.57 1.12 10.20
C HIS A 34 9.90 0.42 9.91
N ASP A 35 10.92 0.75 10.70
CA ASP A 35 12.22 0.06 10.71
C ASP A 35 12.09 -1.26 11.50
N VAL A 36 11.65 -2.30 10.79
CA VAL A 36 11.49 -3.64 11.34
C VAL A 36 12.02 -4.67 10.36
N ASP A 37 12.72 -5.66 10.90
CA ASP A 37 13.06 -6.87 10.15
C ASP A 37 11.80 -7.71 9.95
N ARG A 38 11.41 -7.86 8.69
CA ARG A 38 10.21 -8.59 8.27
C ARG A 38 10.54 -9.97 7.70
N SER A 39 11.81 -10.39 7.71
CA SER A 39 12.25 -11.68 7.16
C SER A 39 11.67 -12.88 7.93
N GLY A 40 11.32 -12.68 9.21
CA GLY A 40 10.71 -13.69 10.07
C GLY A 40 9.17 -13.74 10.02
N LEU A 41 8.50 -12.87 9.27
CA LEU A 41 7.04 -12.94 9.15
C LEU A 41 6.62 -14.15 8.30
N PRO A 42 5.58 -14.89 8.69
CA PRO A 42 5.02 -15.93 7.83
C PRO A 42 4.47 -15.30 6.54
N PRO A 43 4.39 -16.08 5.44
CA PRO A 43 3.79 -15.60 4.21
C PRO A 43 2.34 -15.16 4.45
N GLU A 44 1.89 -14.14 3.73
CA GLU A 44 0.48 -13.73 3.76
C GLU A 44 -0.39 -14.88 3.24
N PRO A 45 -1.43 -15.29 3.99
CA PRO A 45 -2.34 -16.35 3.55
C PRO A 45 -3.09 -15.98 2.26
N ASP A 46 -3.36 -16.97 1.43
CA ASP A 46 -4.14 -16.81 0.20
C ASP A 46 -5.65 -16.85 0.50
N GLU A 47 -6.41 -15.94 -0.12
CA GLU A 47 -7.87 -15.81 0.06
C GLU A 47 -8.64 -17.08 -0.33
N SER A 48 -8.04 -17.99 -1.11
CA SER A 48 -8.62 -19.27 -1.52
C SER A 48 -8.46 -20.42 -0.52
N GLU A 49 -7.70 -20.22 0.56
CA GLU A 49 -7.48 -21.25 1.58
C GLU A 49 -8.72 -21.48 2.46
N GLU A 50 -9.02 -22.74 2.80
CA GLU A 50 -10.21 -23.13 3.58
C GLU A 50 -10.30 -22.43 4.94
N ASP A 51 -9.15 -22.22 5.59
CA ASP A 51 -9.03 -21.54 6.90
C ASP A 51 -8.51 -20.09 6.79
N PHE A 52 -8.70 -19.43 5.64
CA PHE A 52 -8.14 -18.10 5.36
C PHE A 52 -8.38 -17.10 6.50
N GLY A 53 -9.60 -17.03 7.04
CA GLY A 53 -9.94 -16.07 8.09
C GLY A 53 -9.09 -16.24 9.37
N GLU A 54 -8.89 -17.47 9.82
CA GLU A 54 -8.08 -17.74 11.02
C GLU A 54 -6.59 -17.52 10.77
N ARG A 55 -6.11 -17.96 9.60
CA ARG A 55 -4.71 -17.76 9.18
C ARG A 55 -4.38 -16.28 9.02
N TYR A 56 -5.26 -15.52 8.39
CA TYR A 56 -5.10 -14.07 8.21
C TYR A 56 -5.13 -13.35 9.54
N ALA A 57 -6.04 -13.71 10.45
CA ALA A 57 -6.08 -13.13 11.80
C ALA A 57 -4.82 -13.44 12.62
N LYS A 58 -4.19 -14.61 12.41
CA LYS A 58 -2.90 -14.94 13.04
C LYS A 58 -1.75 -14.13 12.41
N TYR A 59 -1.63 -14.14 11.08
CA TYR A 59 -0.65 -13.35 10.35
C TYR A 59 -0.71 -11.87 10.74
N TRP A 60 -1.91 -11.29 10.76
CA TRP A 60 -2.10 -9.88 11.11
C TRP A 60 -1.70 -9.56 12.54
N ARG A 61 -1.92 -10.47 13.50
CA ARG A 61 -1.43 -10.31 14.88
C ARG A 61 0.10 -10.24 14.93
N GLU A 62 0.79 -11.13 14.22
CA GLU A 62 2.25 -11.13 14.17
C GLU A 62 2.80 -9.86 13.50
N VAL A 63 2.16 -9.39 12.43
CA VAL A 63 2.48 -8.09 11.80
C VAL A 63 2.31 -6.95 12.80
N MET A 64 1.17 -6.89 13.50
CA MET A 64 0.87 -5.85 14.48
C MET A 64 1.85 -5.85 15.65
N ASP A 65 2.20 -7.03 16.17
CA ASP A 65 3.17 -7.17 17.25
C ASP A 65 4.58 -6.75 16.82
N LEU A 66 4.96 -7.03 15.56
CA LEU A 66 6.25 -6.61 15.01
C LEU A 66 6.36 -5.08 14.89
N VAL A 67 5.34 -4.42 14.34
CA VAL A 67 5.36 -2.96 14.13
C VAL A 67 5.07 -2.18 15.43
N LYS A 68 4.56 -2.85 16.46
CA LYS A 68 4.24 -2.23 17.74
C LYS A 68 5.52 -1.78 18.45
N GLY A 69 5.67 -0.46 18.58
CA GLY A 69 6.83 0.15 19.22
C GLY A 69 8.06 0.21 18.32
N ALA A 70 7.95 -0.19 17.06
CA ALA A 70 8.99 0.00 16.06
C ALA A 70 9.24 1.49 15.81
N GLU A 71 10.51 1.83 15.58
CA GLU A 71 10.88 3.18 15.16
C GLU A 71 10.35 3.47 13.75
N MET A 72 10.01 4.74 13.51
CA MET A 72 9.61 5.25 12.20
C MET A 72 10.77 6.04 11.60
N VAL A 73 11.44 5.46 10.61
CA VAL A 73 12.57 6.07 9.92
C VAL A 73 12.12 6.74 8.62
N PRO A 74 12.82 7.77 8.12
CA PRO A 74 12.56 8.32 6.79
C PRO A 74 12.70 7.24 5.70
N ILE A 75 11.85 7.29 4.68
CA ILE A 75 12.01 6.43 3.49
C ILE A 75 13.23 6.90 2.68
N GLY A 76 13.39 8.22 2.56
CA GLY A 76 14.57 8.85 1.97
C GLY A 76 14.51 8.96 0.44
N GLY A 77 13.32 8.87 -0.16
CA GLY A 77 13.13 9.03 -1.60
C GLY A 77 12.80 10.47 -2.01
N PRO A 78 12.73 10.74 -3.33
CA PRO A 78 12.49 12.09 -3.87
C PRO A 78 11.05 12.59 -3.76
N LEU A 79 10.08 11.70 -3.49
CA LEU A 79 8.65 12.00 -3.39
C LEU A 79 8.14 11.91 -1.93
N ASP A 80 9.04 11.94 -0.95
CA ASP A 80 8.72 11.70 0.46
C ASP A 80 7.74 12.76 1.00
N GLY A 81 6.50 12.35 1.28
CA GLY A 81 5.46 13.26 1.77
C GLY A 81 4.73 14.06 0.69
N GLU A 82 5.03 13.81 -0.58
CA GLU A 82 4.31 14.40 -1.71
C GLU A 82 2.89 13.82 -1.81
N TRP A 83 2.02 14.58 -2.49
CA TRP A 83 0.68 14.15 -2.80
C TRP A 83 0.31 14.54 -4.24
N PHE A 84 -0.57 13.76 -4.84
CA PHE A 84 -1.02 13.93 -6.21
C PHE A 84 -2.52 13.80 -6.30
N GLU A 85 -3.11 14.56 -7.23
CA GLU A 85 -4.49 14.43 -7.64
C GLU A 85 -4.52 14.01 -9.10
N GLU A 86 -5.28 12.96 -9.40
CA GLU A 86 -5.41 12.40 -10.74
C GLU A 86 -6.88 12.30 -11.13
N GLU A 87 -7.24 12.78 -12.31
CA GLU A 87 -8.66 12.87 -12.72
C GLU A 87 -9.26 11.50 -13.03
N THR A 88 -8.44 10.55 -13.48
CA THR A 88 -8.89 9.25 -13.99
C THR A 88 -8.19 8.09 -13.30
N ALA A 89 -8.79 6.90 -13.38
CA ALA A 89 -8.16 5.70 -12.84
C ALA A 89 -6.87 5.34 -13.62
N GLU A 90 -6.85 5.63 -14.92
CA GLU A 90 -5.68 5.43 -15.79
C GLU A 90 -4.50 6.33 -15.36
N SER A 91 -4.73 7.63 -15.22
CA SER A 91 -3.71 8.58 -14.75
C SER A 91 -3.23 8.26 -13.33
N ALA A 92 -4.13 7.82 -12.44
CA ALA A 92 -3.76 7.33 -11.12
C ALA A 92 -2.88 6.07 -11.18
N ALA A 93 -3.14 5.15 -12.11
CA ALA A 93 -2.32 3.95 -12.30
C ALA A 93 -0.92 4.30 -12.84
N GLU A 94 -0.83 5.23 -13.78
CA GLU A 94 0.44 5.75 -14.31
C GLU A 94 1.25 6.42 -13.20
N ARG A 95 0.63 7.29 -12.40
CA ARG A 95 1.28 7.93 -11.25
C ARG A 95 1.83 6.90 -10.25
N LEU A 96 1.06 5.86 -9.95
CA LEU A 96 1.54 4.79 -9.07
C LEU A 96 2.71 4.01 -9.65
N ALA A 97 2.75 3.79 -10.96
CA ALA A 97 3.88 3.19 -11.63
C ALA A 97 5.13 4.09 -11.55
N GLU A 98 4.99 5.40 -11.78
CA GLU A 98 6.08 6.37 -11.64
C GLU A 98 6.64 6.41 -10.21
N ILE A 99 5.77 6.44 -9.19
CA ILE A 99 6.19 6.40 -7.79
C ILE A 99 6.96 5.11 -7.51
N ARG A 100 6.52 3.97 -8.06
CA ARG A 100 7.24 2.71 -7.91
C ARG A 100 8.61 2.73 -8.58
N GLU A 101 8.70 3.28 -9.79
CA GLU A 101 9.97 3.44 -10.51
C GLU A 101 10.94 4.37 -9.76
N ALA A 102 10.42 5.35 -9.02
CA ALA A 102 11.20 6.21 -8.13
C ALA A 102 11.75 5.49 -6.87
N GLY A 103 11.47 4.19 -6.70
CA GLY A 103 12.03 3.34 -5.64
C GLY A 103 11.09 3.13 -4.45
N TYR A 104 9.86 3.62 -4.50
CA TYR A 104 8.87 3.41 -3.45
C TYR A 104 8.22 2.04 -3.56
N ASN A 105 7.87 1.48 -2.41
CA ASN A 105 7.12 0.24 -2.33
C ASN A 105 5.63 0.50 -2.63
N VAL A 106 5.28 0.41 -3.91
CA VAL A 106 3.91 0.45 -4.41
C VAL A 106 3.47 -0.97 -4.80
N PRO A 107 2.46 -1.53 -4.13
CA PRO A 107 2.04 -2.90 -4.42
C PRO A 107 1.39 -3.02 -5.81
N GLU A 108 1.82 -4.00 -6.61
CA GLU A 108 1.33 -4.23 -7.99
C GLU A 108 -0.20 -4.31 -8.06
N LYS A 109 -0.83 -5.04 -7.12
CA LYS A 109 -2.29 -5.19 -7.01
C LYS A 109 -3.01 -3.83 -6.91
N ALA A 110 -2.36 -2.77 -6.41
CA ALA A 110 -2.94 -1.43 -6.38
C ALA A 110 -3.01 -0.80 -7.79
N ILE A 111 -1.95 -0.99 -8.60
CA ILE A 111 -1.87 -0.51 -9.98
C ILE A 111 -2.85 -1.30 -10.86
N GLU A 112 -2.84 -2.62 -10.75
CA GLU A 112 -3.72 -3.51 -11.53
C GLU A 112 -5.19 -3.17 -11.33
N ARG A 113 -5.62 -2.97 -10.08
CA ARG A 113 -7.00 -2.59 -9.79
C ARG A 113 -7.41 -1.26 -10.41
N LEU A 114 -6.49 -0.29 -10.52
CA LEU A 114 -6.80 1.00 -11.15
C LEU A 114 -6.91 0.85 -12.66
N ARG A 115 -6.06 0.01 -13.26
CA ARG A 115 -6.15 -0.36 -14.68
C ARG A 115 -7.46 -1.10 -14.99
N GLU A 116 -7.91 -1.99 -14.11
CA GLU A 116 -9.22 -2.64 -14.23
C GLU A 116 -10.37 -1.64 -14.10
N GLU A 117 -10.26 -0.66 -13.20
CA GLU A 117 -11.27 0.41 -13.04
C GLU A 117 -11.32 1.33 -14.27
N ALA A 118 -10.20 1.56 -14.95
CA ALA A 118 -10.13 2.36 -16.18
C ALA A 118 -10.83 1.71 -17.39
N GLN A 119 -11.01 0.38 -17.38
CA GLN A 119 -11.65 -0.37 -18.47
C GLN A 119 -13.18 -0.49 -18.31
N LYS A 120 -13.75 0.06 -17.24
CA LYS A 120 -15.19 0.03 -16.93
C LYS A 120 -15.88 1.30 -17.35
#